data_AF-A0A090WB86-F1
#
_entry.id   AF-A0A090WB86-F1
#
_cell.length_a   1.000
_cell.length_b   1.000
_cell.length_c   1.000
_cell.angle_alpha   90.00
_cell.angle_beta   90.00
_cell.angle_gamma   90.00
#
_symmetry.space_group_name_H-M   'P 1'
#
loop_
_entity.id
_entity.type
_entity.pdbx_description
1 polymer ?
#
loop_
_entity_poly.entity_id
_entity_poly.type
_entity_poly.pdbx_seq_one_letter_code
_entity_poly.pdbx_strand_id
1 'polypeptide(L)'
;MLVLDIENQSVSAYVGNAPTTREHQKDVDIITAPRSTGSVLKPFLYATMLDNGELLPHSLVKDIPTVINGYNTQNFDKNYSGAVPASQALSRSLNVPAVRMLRDHGVTRFYDKLQDLGQSHINRGAGTYGLSLIIGGGESSLWDMSHAYLSMATILKDYTQTSSEYNHNVMDGLHYVEDDGNATARRPELVEGKADLKTTPHIYGAGSIYHTFEAMKNVNRPEGEEIWHFFNPNHNMAWKTGTSYGNRDAWR
;
A
#
# COMPACT_ATOMS: atom_id res chain seq x y z
N MET A 1 8.92 -12.78 -4.88
CA MET A 1 7.69 -12.45 -5.62
C MET A 1 6.53 -13.16 -4.93
N LEU A 2 5.43 -12.45 -4.70
CA LEU A 2 4.22 -12.97 -4.09
C LEU A 2 3.04 -12.56 -4.97
N VAL A 3 2.18 -13.51 -5.33
CA VAL A 3 0.95 -13.26 -6.11
C VAL A 3 -0.22 -13.76 -5.30
N LEU A 4 -1.17 -12.87 -5.05
CA LEU A 4 -2.39 -13.14 -4.27
C LEU A 4 -3.61 -12.97 -5.17
N ASP A 5 -4.58 -13.85 -5.00
CA ASP A 5 -5.86 -13.82 -5.71
C ASP A 5 -6.92 -13.11 -4.86
N ILE A 6 -7.56 -12.07 -5.42
CA ILE A 6 -8.56 -11.25 -4.71
C ILE A 6 -9.90 -11.96 -4.61
N GLU A 7 -10.21 -12.89 -5.52
CA GLU A 7 -11.49 -13.60 -5.54
C GLU A 7 -11.64 -14.56 -4.38
N ASN A 8 -10.58 -15.31 -4.10
CA ASN A 8 -10.57 -16.29 -3.02
C ASN A 8 -9.62 -15.93 -1.87
N GLN A 9 -8.83 -14.87 -1.93
CA GLN A 9 -7.86 -14.48 -0.90
C GLN A 9 -6.73 -15.51 -0.69
N SER A 10 -6.35 -16.23 -1.74
CA SER A 10 -5.32 -17.27 -1.68
C SER A 10 -3.96 -16.83 -2.25
N VAL A 11 -2.90 -17.51 -1.82
CA VAL A 11 -1.54 -17.37 -2.39
C VAL A 11 -1.43 -18.18 -3.68
N SER A 12 -1.48 -17.52 -4.83
CA SER A 12 -1.34 -18.17 -6.14
C SER A 12 0.11 -18.47 -6.52
N ALA A 13 1.06 -17.65 -6.07
CA ALA A 13 2.48 -17.90 -6.27
C ALA A 13 3.33 -17.33 -5.13
N TYR A 14 4.31 -18.12 -4.68
CA TYR A 14 5.24 -17.75 -3.62
C TYR A 14 6.68 -18.06 -4.05
N VAL A 15 7.48 -17.01 -4.22
CA VAL A 15 8.90 -17.12 -4.60
C VAL A 15 9.72 -16.30 -3.61
N GLY A 16 10.24 -16.94 -2.58
CA GLY A 16 10.96 -16.29 -1.47
C GLY A 16 12.32 -15.71 -1.87
N ASN A 17 12.96 -16.25 -2.92
CA ASN A 17 14.27 -15.81 -3.38
C ASN A 17 14.43 -16.00 -4.89
N ALA A 18 15.40 -15.28 -5.48
CA ALA A 18 15.83 -15.54 -6.84
C ALA A 18 16.58 -16.90 -6.91
N PRO A 19 16.57 -17.59 -8.07
CA PRO A 19 17.42 -18.76 -8.27
C PRO A 19 18.89 -18.40 -8.02
N THR A 20 19.48 -18.96 -6.98
CA THR A 20 20.84 -18.61 -6.54
C THR A 20 21.53 -19.78 -5.83
N THR A 21 22.77 -19.58 -5.39
CA THR A 21 23.62 -20.62 -4.79
C THR A 21 23.66 -20.53 -3.27
N ARG A 22 24.23 -21.54 -2.60
CA ARG A 22 24.44 -21.53 -1.14
C ARG A 22 25.35 -20.38 -0.69
N GLU A 23 26.37 -20.06 -1.49
CA GLU A 23 27.27 -18.92 -1.24
C GLU A 23 26.50 -17.59 -1.19
N HIS A 24 25.47 -17.47 -2.02
CA HIS A 24 24.57 -16.32 -2.08
C HIS A 24 23.27 -16.53 -1.31
N GLN A 25 23.29 -17.38 -0.28
CA GLN A 25 22.19 -17.55 0.67
C GLN A 25 20.85 -17.95 0.02
N LYS A 26 20.85 -18.94 -0.88
CA LYS A 26 19.65 -19.43 -1.59
C LYS A 26 18.44 -19.78 -0.72
N ASP A 27 18.66 -20.12 0.53
CA ASP A 27 17.62 -20.57 1.46
C ASP A 27 16.98 -19.39 2.24
N VAL A 28 17.42 -18.15 2.00
CA VAL A 28 16.82 -16.95 2.60
C VAL A 28 15.50 -16.66 1.92
N ASP A 29 14.44 -16.54 2.71
CA ASP A 29 13.14 -16.07 2.26
C ASP A 29 12.99 -14.57 2.51
N ILE A 30 12.86 -13.80 1.44
CA ILE A 30 12.70 -12.35 1.50
C ILE A 30 11.24 -11.94 1.70
N ILE A 31 10.27 -12.83 1.46
CA ILE A 31 8.84 -12.46 1.52
C ILE A 31 8.43 -12.07 2.94
N THR A 32 8.92 -12.79 3.94
CA THR A 32 8.64 -12.52 5.36
C THR A 32 9.67 -11.59 6.02
N ALA A 33 10.77 -11.30 5.34
CA ALA A 33 11.86 -10.52 5.91
C ALA A 33 11.52 -9.01 5.97
N PRO A 34 11.71 -8.33 7.11
CA PRO A 34 11.53 -6.90 7.20
C PRO A 34 12.56 -6.16 6.34
N ARG A 35 12.08 -5.20 5.55
CA ARG A 35 12.88 -4.32 4.67
C ARG A 35 12.34 -2.90 4.75
N SER A 36 13.18 -1.91 4.43
CA SER A 36 12.72 -0.52 4.41
C SER A 36 11.55 -0.36 3.44
N THR A 37 10.48 0.29 3.91
CA THR A 37 9.27 0.46 3.11
C THR A 37 9.43 1.47 1.97
N GLY A 38 10.49 2.29 1.99
CA GLY A 38 10.66 3.38 1.03
C GLY A 38 9.39 4.23 0.90
N SER A 39 8.75 4.19 -0.28
CA SER A 39 7.53 4.95 -0.59
C SER A 39 6.25 4.12 -0.62
N VAL A 40 6.28 2.81 -0.29
CA VAL A 40 5.09 1.94 -0.43
C VAL A 40 4.00 2.19 0.62
N LEU A 41 4.29 2.97 1.67
CA LEU A 41 3.31 3.38 2.68
C LEU A 41 2.47 4.60 2.28
N LYS A 42 2.87 5.35 1.24
CA LYS A 42 2.17 6.58 0.82
C LYS A 42 0.70 6.36 0.43
N PRO A 43 0.33 5.27 -0.28
CA PRO A 43 -1.06 4.98 -0.57
C PRO A 43 -1.93 4.82 0.68
N PHE A 44 -1.41 4.18 1.74
CA PHE A 44 -2.17 4.02 2.99
C PHE A 44 -2.41 5.34 3.71
N LEU A 45 -1.41 6.24 3.73
CA LEU A 45 -1.61 7.58 4.30
C LEU A 45 -2.65 8.36 3.50
N TYR A 46 -2.57 8.31 2.18
CA TYR A 46 -3.53 8.97 1.30
C TYR A 46 -4.95 8.43 1.51
N ALA A 47 -5.12 7.10 1.55
CA ALA A 47 -6.39 6.45 1.86
C ALA A 47 -6.93 6.90 3.24
N THR A 48 -6.08 6.90 4.26
CA THR A 48 -6.45 7.31 5.63
C THR A 48 -6.97 8.75 5.68
N MET A 49 -6.28 9.68 5.01
CA MET A 49 -6.69 11.08 5.01
C MET A 49 -7.97 11.32 4.19
N LEU A 50 -8.17 10.58 3.08
CA LEU A 50 -9.43 10.58 2.34
C LEU A 50 -10.58 10.07 3.23
N ASP A 51 -10.35 8.96 3.94
CA ASP A 51 -11.36 8.30 4.77
C ASP A 51 -11.82 9.17 5.93
N ASN A 52 -10.90 9.93 6.52
CA ASN A 52 -11.19 10.89 7.58
C ASN A 52 -11.74 12.23 7.08
N GLY A 53 -11.90 12.42 5.76
CA GLY A 53 -12.34 13.70 5.18
C GLY A 53 -11.33 14.84 5.32
N GLU A 54 -10.07 14.54 5.61
CA GLU A 54 -8.97 15.51 5.76
C GLU A 54 -8.38 15.94 4.42
N LEU A 55 -8.65 15.14 3.37
CA LEU A 55 -8.10 15.31 2.05
C LEU A 55 -9.17 14.95 1.00
N LEU A 56 -9.11 15.60 -0.16
CA LEU A 56 -9.82 15.18 -1.37
C LEU A 56 -8.79 14.99 -2.50
N PRO A 57 -9.08 14.15 -3.52
CA PRO A 57 -8.12 13.88 -4.58
C PRO A 57 -7.55 15.12 -5.29
N HIS A 58 -8.39 16.15 -5.46
CA HIS A 58 -8.01 17.43 -6.10
C HIS A 58 -7.60 18.52 -5.11
N SER A 59 -7.53 18.22 -3.81
CA SER A 59 -7.00 19.16 -2.83
C SER A 59 -5.54 19.49 -3.16
N LEU A 60 -5.19 20.77 -3.10
CA LEU A 60 -3.83 21.22 -3.38
C LEU A 60 -2.93 20.96 -2.17
N VAL A 61 -1.91 20.13 -2.35
CA VAL A 61 -0.86 19.87 -1.38
C VAL A 61 0.43 20.59 -1.79
N LYS A 62 1.19 21.01 -0.77
CA LYS A 62 2.38 21.86 -0.96
C LYS A 62 3.61 20.99 -1.22
N ASP A 63 4.17 21.12 -2.41
CA ASP A 63 5.47 20.61 -2.85
C ASP A 63 6.46 21.77 -3.00
N ILE A 64 6.90 22.31 -1.86
CA ILE A 64 7.81 23.47 -1.77
C ILE A 64 8.97 23.16 -0.84
N PRO A 65 10.13 23.85 -0.95
CA PRO A 65 11.26 23.68 -0.05
C PRO A 65 10.80 23.65 1.42
N THR A 66 11.10 22.55 2.11
CA THR A 66 10.56 22.28 3.44
C THR A 66 11.66 21.71 4.33
N VAL A 67 11.92 22.42 5.43
CA VAL A 67 12.78 21.96 6.53
C VAL A 67 11.87 21.54 7.67
N ILE A 68 12.02 20.29 8.14
CA ILE A 68 11.28 19.80 9.30
C ILE A 68 12.27 19.23 10.30
N ASN A 69 12.25 19.77 11.52
CA ASN A 69 13.14 19.39 12.63
C ASN A 69 14.63 19.36 12.21
N GLY A 70 15.06 20.33 11.40
CA GLY A 70 16.44 20.44 10.91
C GLY A 70 16.77 19.56 9.70
N TYR A 71 15.86 18.72 9.23
CA TYR A 71 16.05 17.88 8.05
C TYR A 71 15.43 18.52 6.80
N ASN A 72 16.23 18.62 5.74
CA ASN A 72 15.78 19.01 4.41
C ASN A 72 15.09 17.82 3.75
N THR A 73 13.77 17.81 3.71
CA THR A 73 13.02 16.83 2.92
C THR A 73 13.10 17.22 1.46
N GLN A 74 13.60 16.31 0.61
CA GLN A 74 13.72 16.53 -0.83
C GLN A 74 12.97 15.44 -1.60
N ASN A 75 12.41 15.82 -2.74
CA ASN A 75 11.95 14.85 -3.73
C ASN A 75 13.13 14.13 -4.37
N PHE A 76 12.85 12.99 -4.99
CA PHE A 76 13.87 12.18 -5.64
C PHE A 76 14.62 12.97 -6.73
N ASP A 77 13.89 13.75 -7.53
CA ASP A 77 14.41 14.62 -8.59
C ASP A 77 14.96 15.97 -8.09
N LYS A 78 14.92 16.21 -6.77
CA LYS A 78 15.32 17.46 -6.10
C LYS A 78 14.62 18.73 -6.62
N ASN A 79 13.51 18.57 -7.34
CA ASN A 79 12.69 19.66 -7.84
C ASN A 79 11.42 19.83 -6.98
N TYR A 80 10.77 20.98 -7.13
CA TYR A 80 9.55 21.35 -6.41
C TYR A 80 8.50 21.81 -7.40
N SER A 81 7.28 21.30 -7.25
CA SER A 81 6.16 21.52 -8.17
C SER A 81 5.18 22.59 -7.66
N GLY A 82 5.45 23.23 -6.52
CA GLY A 82 4.59 24.26 -5.95
C GLY A 82 3.36 23.68 -5.27
N ALA A 83 2.17 23.93 -5.83
CA ALA A 83 0.92 23.36 -5.36
C ALA A 83 0.44 22.31 -6.36
N VAL A 84 0.22 21.08 -5.92
CA VAL A 84 -0.18 19.96 -6.77
C VAL A 84 -1.43 19.27 -6.21
N PRO A 85 -2.31 18.72 -7.05
CA PRO A 85 -3.38 17.84 -6.58
C PRO A 85 -2.84 16.67 -5.75
N ALA A 86 -3.54 16.31 -4.67
CA ALA A 86 -3.14 15.24 -3.77
C ALA A 86 -2.98 13.88 -4.47
N SER A 87 -3.89 13.56 -5.39
CA SER A 87 -3.80 12.36 -6.22
C SER A 87 -2.52 12.35 -7.08
N GLN A 88 -2.14 13.50 -7.63
CA GLN A 88 -0.91 13.65 -8.41
C GLN A 88 0.35 13.59 -7.52
N ALA A 89 0.29 14.10 -6.30
CA ALA A 89 1.39 13.97 -5.35
C ALA A 89 1.65 12.49 -5.01
N LEU A 90 0.58 11.69 -4.85
CA LEU A 90 0.70 10.25 -4.67
C LEU A 90 1.24 9.56 -5.93
N SER A 91 0.69 9.89 -7.10
CA SER A 91 1.04 9.24 -8.37
C SER A 91 2.49 9.49 -8.76
N ARG A 92 2.99 10.71 -8.54
CA ARG A 92 4.41 11.10 -8.69
C ARG A 92 5.27 10.71 -7.49
N SER A 93 4.67 10.15 -6.44
CA SER A 93 5.34 9.68 -5.23
C SER A 93 6.20 10.75 -4.55
N LEU A 94 5.75 12.00 -4.51
CA LEU A 94 6.50 13.13 -3.98
C LEU A 94 6.74 12.97 -2.47
N ASN A 95 7.96 13.24 -2.00
CA ASN A 95 8.33 13.08 -0.59
C ASN A 95 7.83 14.26 0.25
N VAL A 96 7.96 15.48 -0.26
CA VAL A 96 7.66 16.70 0.48
C VAL A 96 6.17 16.80 0.84
N PRO A 97 5.22 16.60 -0.10
CA PRO A 97 3.81 16.50 0.25
C PRO A 97 3.51 15.36 1.21
N ALA A 98 4.10 14.17 1.02
CA ALA A 98 3.84 13.01 1.88
C ALA A 98 4.24 13.25 3.35
N VAL A 99 5.40 13.86 3.58
CA VAL A 99 5.86 14.22 4.93
C VAL A 99 4.96 15.28 5.56
N ARG A 100 4.53 16.28 4.80
CA ARG A 100 3.58 17.30 5.27
C ARG A 100 2.22 16.71 5.61
N MET A 101 1.69 15.85 4.74
CA MET A 101 0.45 15.12 4.96
C MET A 101 0.51 14.28 6.24
N LEU A 102 1.61 13.55 6.47
CA LEU A 102 1.77 12.76 7.69
C LEU A 102 1.82 13.65 8.95
N ARG A 103 2.49 14.80 8.86
CA ARG A 103 2.54 15.76 9.97
C ARG A 103 1.15 16.32 10.30
N ASP A 104 0.40 16.69 9.27
CA ASP A 104 -0.90 17.32 9.42
C ASP A 104 -1.95 16.28 9.90
N HIS A 105 -1.88 15.03 9.43
CA HIS A 105 -2.71 13.90 9.88
C HIS A 105 -2.36 13.42 11.31
N GLY A 106 -1.06 13.40 11.63
CA GLY A 106 -0.50 12.91 12.89
C GLY A 106 0.14 11.52 12.77
N VAL A 107 1.38 11.39 13.25
CA VAL A 107 2.16 10.14 13.15
C VAL A 107 1.52 9.00 13.93
N THR A 108 0.98 9.27 15.13
CA THR A 108 0.34 8.24 15.97
C THR A 108 -0.89 7.65 15.30
N ARG A 109 -1.78 8.50 14.77
CA ARG A 109 -3.00 8.04 14.08
C ARG A 109 -2.67 7.19 12.85
N PHE A 110 -1.66 7.60 12.08
CA PHE A 110 -1.21 6.80 10.94
C PHE A 110 -0.57 5.48 11.39
N TYR A 111 0.25 5.50 12.45
CA TYR A 111 0.85 4.29 13.02
C TYR A 111 -0.22 3.29 13.44
N ASP A 112 -1.25 3.74 14.16
CA ASP A 112 -2.36 2.89 14.61
C ASP A 112 -3.11 2.31 13.40
N LYS A 113 -3.36 3.12 12.36
CA LYS A 113 -3.95 2.63 11.11
C LYS A 113 -3.08 1.58 10.40
N LEU A 114 -1.76 1.66 10.49
CA LEU A 114 -0.87 0.61 9.98
C LEU A 114 -0.97 -0.68 10.80
N GLN A 115 -1.25 -0.60 12.11
CA GLN A 115 -1.54 -1.78 12.92
C GLN A 115 -2.87 -2.43 12.53
N ASP A 116 -3.92 -1.63 12.27
CA ASP A 116 -5.20 -2.13 11.73
C ASP A 116 -4.99 -2.85 10.37
N LEU A 117 -3.99 -2.40 9.60
CA LEU A 117 -3.59 -3.00 8.32
C LEU A 117 -2.64 -4.21 8.46
N GLY A 118 -2.41 -4.70 9.67
CA GLY A 118 -1.56 -5.86 9.92
C GLY A 118 -0.07 -5.64 9.65
N GLN A 119 0.43 -4.39 9.67
CA GLN A 119 1.86 -4.08 9.48
C GLN A 119 2.68 -4.39 10.74
N SER A 120 2.80 -5.68 11.05
CA SER A 120 3.40 -6.22 12.29
C SER A 120 4.86 -5.84 12.50
N HIS A 121 5.60 -5.57 11.42
CA HIS A 121 7.01 -5.18 11.46
C HIS A 121 7.22 -3.68 11.75
N ILE A 122 6.16 -2.86 11.69
CA ILE A 122 6.19 -1.45 12.10
C ILE A 122 5.84 -1.39 13.59
N ASN A 123 6.81 -1.73 14.44
CA ASN A 123 6.58 -2.02 15.87
C ASN A 123 7.44 -1.20 16.85
N ARG A 124 8.26 -0.25 16.38
CA ARG A 124 9.09 0.62 17.23
C ARG A 124 8.34 1.79 17.88
N GLY A 125 7.03 1.90 17.64
CA GLY A 125 6.17 2.99 18.12
C GLY A 125 6.27 4.29 17.31
N ALA A 126 5.17 5.04 17.28
CA ALA A 126 5.02 6.26 16.47
C ALA A 126 6.10 7.32 16.75
N GLY A 127 6.45 7.54 18.02
CA GLY A 127 7.46 8.53 18.42
C GLY A 127 8.86 8.23 17.88
N THR A 128 9.22 6.95 17.77
CA THR A 128 10.52 6.50 17.26
C THR A 128 10.64 6.72 15.76
N TYR A 129 9.59 6.39 15.00
CA TYR A 129 9.61 6.58 13.55
C TYR A 129 9.47 8.05 13.16
N GLY A 130 8.61 8.80 13.86
CA GLY A 130 8.29 10.18 13.53
C GLY A 130 7.87 10.33 12.06
N LEU A 131 8.21 11.46 11.45
CA LEU A 131 7.89 11.73 10.05
C LEU A 131 8.70 10.91 9.05
N SER A 132 9.79 10.26 9.49
CA SER A 132 10.58 9.39 8.61
C SER A 132 9.80 8.14 8.18
N LEU A 133 8.73 7.78 8.91
CA LEU A 133 7.88 6.63 8.62
C LEU A 133 7.41 6.61 7.17
N ILE A 134 6.92 7.74 6.65
CA ILE A 134 6.33 7.84 5.30
C ILE A 134 7.35 7.89 4.15
N ILE A 135 8.64 7.98 4.48
CA ILE A 135 9.75 8.03 3.52
C ILE A 135 10.72 6.86 3.70
N GLY A 136 10.30 5.78 4.37
CA GLY A 136 11.06 4.54 4.46
C GLY A 136 11.85 4.34 5.75
N GLY A 137 11.58 5.12 6.80
CA GLY A 137 12.14 4.91 8.13
C GLY A 137 11.53 3.72 8.89
N GLY A 138 10.42 3.19 8.38
CA GLY A 138 9.79 1.95 8.83
C GLY A 138 10.26 0.72 8.04
N GLU A 139 10.06 -0.45 8.64
CA GLU A 139 10.35 -1.74 8.02
C GLU A 139 9.05 -2.53 7.87
N SER A 140 8.84 -3.15 6.71
CA SER A 140 7.73 -4.07 6.46
C SER A 140 8.20 -5.24 5.59
N SER A 141 7.44 -6.34 5.63
CA SER A 141 7.67 -7.53 4.80
C SER A 141 6.83 -7.46 3.52
N LEU A 142 7.18 -8.24 2.50
CA LEU A 142 6.32 -8.35 1.32
C LEU A 142 4.98 -9.00 1.66
N TRP A 143 4.98 -9.92 2.61
CA TRP A 143 3.77 -10.53 3.15
C TRP A 143 2.80 -9.48 3.71
N ASP A 144 3.25 -8.68 4.68
CA ASP A 144 2.42 -7.65 5.35
C ASP A 144 1.91 -6.63 4.32
N MET A 145 2.78 -6.20 3.40
CA MET A 145 2.43 -5.21 2.38
C MET A 145 1.37 -5.75 1.40
N SER A 146 1.60 -6.95 0.85
CA SER A 146 0.68 -7.57 -0.10
C SER A 146 -0.66 -7.90 0.55
N HIS A 147 -0.66 -8.33 1.82
CA HIS A 147 -1.90 -8.58 2.55
C HIS A 147 -2.72 -7.30 2.74
N ALA A 148 -2.09 -6.18 3.10
CA ALA A 148 -2.79 -4.90 3.23
C ALA A 148 -3.44 -4.44 1.90
N TYR A 149 -2.74 -4.58 0.77
CA TYR A 149 -3.32 -4.28 -0.55
C TYR A 149 -4.43 -5.25 -0.94
N LEU A 150 -4.28 -6.55 -0.64
CA LEU A 150 -5.32 -7.56 -0.84
C LEU A 150 -6.58 -7.17 -0.07
N SER A 151 -6.48 -6.84 1.22
CA SER A 151 -7.64 -6.46 2.03
C SER A 151 -8.34 -5.20 1.51
N MET A 152 -7.59 -4.18 1.05
CA MET A 152 -8.19 -3.02 0.37
C MET A 152 -8.96 -3.43 -0.89
N ALA A 153 -8.37 -4.28 -1.74
CA ALA A 153 -9.03 -4.75 -2.96
C ALA A 153 -10.28 -5.60 -2.66
N THR A 154 -10.20 -6.49 -1.68
CA THR A 154 -11.32 -7.32 -1.20
C THR A 154 -12.45 -6.45 -0.65
N ILE A 155 -12.16 -5.46 0.19
CA ILE A 155 -13.18 -4.53 0.72
C ILE A 155 -13.93 -3.86 -0.44
N LEU A 156 -13.20 -3.32 -1.42
CA LEU A 156 -13.82 -2.63 -2.55
C LEU A 156 -14.68 -3.58 -3.39
N LYS A 157 -14.19 -4.79 -3.66
CA LYS A 157 -14.93 -5.83 -4.38
C LYS A 157 -16.21 -6.21 -3.64
N ASP A 158 -16.08 -6.60 -2.37
CA ASP A 158 -17.19 -7.07 -1.55
C ASP A 158 -18.27 -5.97 -1.46
N TYR A 159 -17.89 -4.73 -1.18
CA TYR A 159 -18.81 -3.58 -1.14
C TYR A 159 -19.66 -3.44 -2.41
N THR A 160 -19.05 -3.64 -3.59
CA THR A 160 -19.81 -3.58 -4.86
C THR A 160 -20.72 -4.79 -5.10
N GLN A 161 -20.47 -5.91 -4.43
CA GLN A 161 -21.23 -7.15 -4.58
C GLN A 161 -22.32 -7.32 -3.51
N THR A 162 -22.17 -6.69 -2.34
CA THR A 162 -23.03 -6.85 -1.15
C THR A 162 -24.00 -5.69 -0.93
N SER A 163 -24.38 -4.95 -1.98
CA SER A 163 -25.27 -3.79 -1.84
C SER A 163 -24.76 -2.72 -0.87
N SER A 164 -23.46 -2.36 -0.96
CA SER A 164 -22.81 -1.35 -0.12
C SER A 164 -22.60 -1.74 1.35
N GLU A 165 -22.36 -3.02 1.61
CA GLU A 165 -22.03 -3.53 2.95
C GLU A 165 -20.57 -4.02 3.03
N TYR A 166 -20.01 -4.01 4.24
CA TYR A 166 -18.62 -4.32 4.51
C TYR A 166 -18.47 -5.64 5.27
N ASN A 167 -17.62 -6.52 4.75
CA ASN A 167 -17.12 -7.66 5.49
C ASN A 167 -16.02 -7.20 6.46
N HIS A 168 -16.16 -7.47 7.75
CA HIS A 168 -15.19 -7.06 8.77
C HIS A 168 -14.04 -8.05 8.95
N ASN A 169 -14.16 -9.26 8.39
CA ASN A 169 -13.17 -10.35 8.54
C ASN A 169 -12.17 -10.41 7.37
N VAL A 170 -12.01 -9.32 6.61
CA VAL A 170 -11.13 -9.23 5.42
C VAL A 170 -9.63 -9.36 5.72
N MET A 171 -9.25 -9.36 7.00
CA MET A 171 -7.87 -9.56 7.46
C MET A 171 -7.60 -10.98 7.96
N ASP A 172 -8.62 -11.82 8.08
CA ASP A 172 -8.48 -13.20 8.57
C ASP A 172 -8.14 -14.19 7.43
N GLY A 173 -8.10 -13.71 6.19
CA GLY A 173 -8.40 -14.51 5.00
C GLY A 173 -7.21 -15.00 4.16
N LEU A 174 -5.96 -14.64 4.46
CA LEU A 174 -4.83 -15.07 3.62
C LEU A 174 -4.45 -16.53 3.87
N HIS A 175 -4.71 -17.39 2.89
CA HIS A 175 -4.41 -18.84 2.97
C HIS A 175 -3.63 -19.32 1.74
N TYR A 176 -2.94 -20.45 1.91
CA TYR A 176 -2.31 -21.14 0.79
C TYR A 176 -3.37 -21.94 0.02
N VAL A 177 -3.21 -22.04 -1.30
CA VAL A 177 -4.01 -22.99 -2.09
C VAL A 177 -3.62 -24.40 -1.64
N GLU A 178 -4.58 -25.16 -1.11
CA GLU A 178 -4.34 -26.57 -0.77
C GLU A 178 -4.23 -27.40 -2.06
N ASP A 179 -3.21 -28.26 -2.16
CA ASP A 179 -2.92 -29.12 -3.33
C ASP A 179 -3.60 -30.48 -3.19
N ASP A 180 -4.90 -30.47 -2.93
CA ASP A 180 -5.75 -31.64 -3.02
C ASP A 180 -6.37 -31.59 -4.40
N GLY A 181 -6.11 -32.60 -5.24
CA GLY A 181 -6.43 -32.68 -6.68
C GLY A 181 -7.90 -32.48 -7.11
N ASN A 182 -8.77 -31.95 -6.24
CA ASN A 182 -9.95 -31.18 -6.58
C ASN A 182 -9.61 -29.68 -6.53
N ALA A 183 -9.32 -29.09 -7.69
CA ALA A 183 -9.08 -27.65 -7.88
C ALA A 183 -10.33 -26.76 -7.67
N THR A 184 -11.10 -27.04 -6.62
CA THR A 184 -11.87 -26.03 -5.92
C THR A 184 -11.09 -25.75 -4.66
N ALA A 185 -10.09 -24.87 -4.75
CA ALA A 185 -9.61 -24.15 -3.56
C ALA A 185 -10.88 -23.66 -2.89
N ARG A 186 -11.27 -24.30 -1.77
CA ARG A 186 -12.45 -23.90 -1.04
C ARG A 186 -12.20 -22.42 -0.80
N ARG A 187 -13.04 -21.55 -1.37
CA ARG A 187 -13.32 -20.28 -0.70
C ARG A 187 -13.39 -20.69 0.77
N PRO A 188 -12.62 -20.11 1.72
CA PRO A 188 -13.06 -20.20 3.09
C PRO A 188 -14.52 -19.83 2.97
N GLU A 189 -15.42 -20.79 3.23
CA GLU A 189 -16.83 -20.57 3.02
C GLU A 189 -17.02 -19.18 3.60
N LEU A 190 -17.49 -18.23 2.79
CA LEU A 190 -18.27 -17.16 3.38
C LEU A 190 -19.27 -17.99 4.14
N VAL A 191 -19.00 -18.18 5.44
CA VAL A 191 -19.66 -19.20 6.24
C VAL A 191 -21.11 -18.98 5.86
N GLU A 192 -21.78 -20.00 5.33
CA GLU A 192 -23.15 -19.82 4.82
C GLU A 192 -24.09 -19.29 5.94
N GLY A 193 -23.59 -19.10 7.17
CA GLY A 193 -24.06 -18.07 8.08
C GLY A 193 -23.45 -16.69 7.77
N LYS A 194 -24.22 -15.85 7.05
CA LYS A 194 -24.13 -14.38 7.03
C LYS A 194 -22.77 -13.85 7.53
N ALA A 195 -21.83 -13.61 6.62
CA ALA A 195 -20.74 -12.67 6.92
C ALA A 195 -21.37 -11.50 7.68
N ASP A 196 -20.78 -11.08 8.81
CA ASP A 196 -21.35 -10.03 9.67
C ASP A 196 -21.23 -8.69 8.96
N LEU A 197 -21.98 -8.54 7.87
CA LEU A 197 -21.97 -7.46 6.94
C LEU A 197 -22.48 -6.23 7.67
N LYS A 198 -21.65 -5.21 7.73
CA LYS A 198 -21.99 -3.93 8.37
C LYS A 198 -22.10 -2.85 7.32
N THR A 199 -22.90 -1.83 7.61
CA THR A 199 -22.97 -0.63 6.78
C THR A 199 -21.78 0.32 7.01
N THR A 200 -20.97 0.06 8.04
CA THR A 200 -19.77 0.85 8.37
C THR A 200 -18.51 0.05 8.06
N PRO A 201 -17.46 0.68 7.51
CA PRO A 201 -16.18 0.01 7.28
C PRO A 201 -15.46 -0.30 8.60
N HIS A 202 -14.63 -1.35 8.60
CA HIS A 202 -13.71 -1.67 9.69
C HIS A 202 -12.36 -0.94 9.54
N ILE A 203 -11.80 -0.92 8.33
CA ILE A 203 -10.46 -0.38 8.05
C ILE A 203 -10.51 0.93 7.28
N TYR A 204 -11.11 0.89 6.08
CA TYR A 204 -11.33 2.01 5.17
C TYR A 204 -12.69 1.88 4.49
N GLY A 205 -13.33 3.00 4.19
CA GLY A 205 -14.50 3.05 3.32
C GLY A 205 -14.15 2.74 1.85
N ALA A 206 -15.13 2.22 1.11
CA ALA A 206 -14.93 1.86 -0.29
C ALA A 206 -14.52 3.06 -1.16
N GLY A 207 -15.02 4.27 -0.86
CA GLY A 207 -14.69 5.49 -1.59
C GLY A 207 -13.23 5.92 -1.44
N SER A 208 -12.65 5.82 -0.24
CA SER A 208 -11.25 6.17 0.00
C SER A 208 -10.31 5.16 -0.68
N ILE A 209 -10.65 3.88 -0.65
CA ILE A 209 -9.94 2.83 -1.40
C ILE A 209 -10.01 3.10 -2.91
N TYR A 210 -11.21 3.32 -3.45
CA TYR A 210 -11.41 3.57 -4.88
C TYR A 210 -10.55 4.75 -5.36
N HIS A 211 -10.62 5.90 -4.70
CA HIS A 211 -9.83 7.07 -5.09
C HIS A 211 -8.32 6.88 -4.90
N THR A 212 -7.91 6.02 -3.96
CA THR A 212 -6.49 5.63 -3.79
C THR A 212 -6.02 4.82 -4.98
N PHE A 213 -6.79 3.81 -5.40
CA PHE A 213 -6.46 3.01 -6.59
C PHE A 213 -6.52 3.82 -7.89
N GLU A 214 -7.49 4.72 -8.04
CA GLU A 214 -7.53 5.64 -9.18
C GLU A 214 -6.29 6.55 -9.25
N ALA A 215 -5.81 7.06 -8.10
CA ALA A 215 -4.56 7.82 -8.07
C ALA A 215 -3.34 6.94 -8.44
N MET A 216 -3.35 5.67 -8.03
CA MET A 216 -2.28 4.69 -8.32
C MET A 216 -2.27 4.19 -9.77
N LYS A 217 -3.40 4.21 -10.48
CA LYS A 217 -3.45 3.93 -11.93
C LYS A 217 -2.67 4.96 -12.75
N ASN A 218 -2.57 6.19 -12.23
CA ASN A 218 -1.90 7.32 -12.88
C ASN A 218 -0.44 7.49 -12.46
N VAL A 219 0.16 6.49 -11.81
CA VAL A 219 1.58 6.54 -11.42
C VAL A 219 2.44 6.65 -12.68
N ASN A 220 3.14 7.77 -12.79
CA ASN A 220 4.02 8.07 -13.91
C ASN A 220 5.40 8.45 -13.36
N ARG A 221 6.46 7.82 -13.86
CA ARG A 221 7.83 8.13 -13.43
C ARG A 221 8.33 9.38 -14.16
N PRO A 222 8.97 10.33 -13.47
CA PRO A 222 9.54 11.53 -14.10
C PRO A 222 10.62 11.26 -15.16
N GLU A 223 11.29 10.09 -15.14
CA GLU A 223 12.49 9.82 -15.94
C GLU A 223 12.35 8.69 -16.98
N GLY A 224 11.23 8.57 -17.70
CA GLY A 224 11.32 7.92 -19.03
C GLY A 224 10.20 7.04 -19.56
N GLU A 225 8.99 7.07 -19.02
CA GLU A 225 7.91 6.23 -19.56
C GLU A 225 6.58 6.99 -19.76
N GLU A 226 6.63 8.17 -20.37
CA GLU A 226 5.42 8.80 -20.94
C GLU A 226 4.74 7.90 -22.00
N ILE A 227 5.48 6.96 -22.57
CA ILE A 227 5.04 6.09 -23.66
C ILE A 227 4.24 4.87 -23.17
N TRP A 228 4.24 4.54 -21.87
CA TRP A 228 3.54 3.35 -21.37
C TRP A 228 2.02 3.42 -21.53
N HIS A 229 1.44 4.62 -21.43
CA HIS A 229 0.02 4.85 -21.71
C HIS A 229 -0.36 4.51 -23.17
N PHE A 230 0.59 4.54 -24.10
CA PHE A 230 0.36 4.25 -25.52
C PHE A 230 0.46 2.76 -25.86
N PHE A 231 1.19 1.96 -25.07
CA PHE A 231 1.39 0.53 -25.35
C PHE A 231 0.36 -0.39 -24.70
N ASN A 232 -0.44 0.11 -23.74
CA ASN A 232 -1.50 -0.69 -23.10
C ASN A 232 -2.65 0.20 -22.58
N PRO A 233 -3.58 0.64 -23.46
CA PRO A 233 -4.67 1.55 -23.07
C PRO A 233 -5.72 0.93 -22.13
N ASN A 234 -5.66 -0.38 -21.87
CA ASN A 234 -6.72 -1.14 -21.16
C ASN A 234 -6.31 -1.76 -19.81
N HIS A 235 -5.12 -1.46 -19.26
CA HIS A 235 -4.81 -2.01 -17.93
C HIS A 235 -5.42 -1.18 -16.80
N ASN A 236 -6.50 -1.72 -16.23
CA ASN A 236 -7.06 -1.36 -14.92
C ASN A 236 -6.12 -1.76 -13.77
N MET A 237 -4.82 -1.47 -13.88
CA MET A 237 -3.80 -1.87 -12.90
C MET A 237 -3.39 -0.66 -12.06
N ALA A 238 -3.71 -0.70 -10.78
CA ALA A 238 -3.18 0.23 -9.79
C ALA A 238 -1.88 -0.32 -9.22
N TRP A 239 -0.80 0.46 -9.24
CA TRP A 239 0.52 -0.01 -8.79
C TRP A 239 1.27 1.09 -8.04
N LYS A 240 2.30 0.71 -7.29
CA LYS A 240 3.16 1.64 -6.56
C LYS A 240 4.58 1.11 -6.47
N THR A 241 5.55 1.96 -6.77
CA THR A 241 6.97 1.66 -6.52
C THR A 241 7.45 2.15 -5.16
N GLY A 242 8.44 1.45 -4.61
CA GLY A 242 9.18 1.88 -3.43
C GLY A 242 10.68 1.77 -3.68
N THR A 243 11.43 2.75 -3.20
CA THR A 243 12.89 2.72 -3.24
C THR A 243 13.39 3.28 -1.93
N SER A 244 14.24 2.53 -1.22
CA SER A 244 14.86 2.98 0.02
C SER A 244 16.11 3.81 -0.25
N TYR A 245 16.58 4.53 0.76
CA TYR A 245 17.77 5.36 0.66
C TYR A 245 19.00 4.51 0.25
N GLY A 246 19.77 5.01 -0.72
CA GLY A 246 20.93 4.31 -1.25
C GLY A 246 20.60 3.07 -2.09
N ASN A 247 19.35 2.93 -2.57
CA ASN A 247 18.88 1.83 -3.41
C ASN A 247 19.09 0.44 -2.78
N ARG A 248 18.99 0.33 -1.46
CA ARG A 248 19.14 -0.94 -0.75
C ARG A 248 17.94 -1.87 -0.95
N ASP A 249 16.76 -1.30 -1.12
CA ASP A 249 15.50 -2.00 -1.31
C ASP A 249 14.74 -1.40 -2.49
N ALA A 250 14.18 -2.26 -3.33
CA ALA A 250 13.34 -1.89 -4.46
C ALA A 250 12.06 -2.71 -4.44
N TRP A 251 10.92 -2.02 -4.30
CA TRP A 251 9.58 -2.59 -4.37
C TRP A 251 9.00 -2.32 -5.76
N ARG A 252 8.48 -3.37 -6.38
CA ARG A 252 7.90 -3.36 -7.73
C ARG A 252 6.62 -4.15 -7.75
#